data_AF-A0A949LEF3-F1
#
_entry.id   AF-A0A949LEF3-F1
#
_cell.length_a   1.000
_cell.length_b   1.000
_cell.length_c   1.000
_cell.angle_alpha   90.00
_cell.angle_beta   90.00
_cell.angle_gamma   90.00
#
_symmetry.space_group_name_H-M   'P 1'
#
loop_
_entity.id
_entity.type
_entity.pdbx_description
1 polymer ?
#
loop_
_entity_poly.entity_id
_entity_poly.type
_entity_poly.pdbx_seq_one_letter_code
_entity_poly.pdbx_strand_id
1 'polypeptide(L)'
;MHGYLLAVAAAILWGLLYVLDERLLAGISIYRLYFLHSIAGVAVAGLVLLAQGESPASLVRFSFPGAGLPLVLATMAVVVLACLAIFSSIQVLGASRAAVLEISYPLFVAVFAWLLYRQPIEWPVLVGGIFIFIGSAIIVTFGHAGAQ
;
A
#
# COMPACT_ATOMS: atom_id res chain seq x y z
N MET A 1 -15.45 -15.18 4.95
CA MET A 1 -15.28 -14.53 6.28
C MET A 1 -13.81 -14.26 6.60
N HIS A 2 -12.89 -15.23 6.48
CA HIS A 2 -11.45 -15.04 6.74
C HIS A 2 -10.80 -13.84 6.01
N GLY A 3 -11.12 -13.61 4.72
CA GLY A 3 -10.57 -12.48 3.95
C GLY A 3 -10.94 -11.10 4.52
N TYR A 4 -12.16 -10.93 5.02
CA TYR A 4 -12.59 -9.66 5.64
C TYR A 4 -11.82 -9.37 6.93
N LEU A 5 -11.56 -10.40 7.75
CA LEU A 5 -10.77 -10.25 8.97
C LEU A 5 -9.32 -9.86 8.66
N LEU A 6 -8.72 -10.47 7.64
CA LEU A 6 -7.37 -10.13 7.19
C LEU A 6 -7.29 -8.71 6.63
N ALA A 7 -8.32 -8.24 5.91
CA ALA A 7 -8.37 -6.87 5.40
C ALA A 7 -8.47 -5.84 6.55
N VAL A 8 -9.26 -6.12 7.58
CA VAL A 8 -9.34 -5.26 8.78
C VAL A 8 -8.02 -5.27 9.54
N ALA A 9 -7.41 -6.45 9.72
CA ALA A 9 -6.09 -6.55 10.34
C ALA A 9 -5.04 -5.76 9.56
N ALA A 10 -5.05 -5.85 8.23
CA ALA A 10 -4.19 -5.05 7.36
C ALA A 10 -4.43 -3.55 7.56
N ALA A 11 -5.68 -3.08 7.63
CA ALA A 11 -5.99 -1.68 7.87
C ALA A 11 -5.46 -1.18 9.22
N ILE A 12 -5.56 -2.00 10.28
CA ILE A 12 -5.00 -1.67 11.60
C ILE A 12 -3.47 -1.58 11.52
N LEU A 13 -2.82 -2.55 10.88
CA LEU A 13 -1.37 -2.57 10.73
C LEU A 13 -0.86 -1.40 9.88
N TRP A 14 -1.57 -1.05 8.81
CA TRP A 14 -1.28 0.14 8.01
C TRP A 14 -1.42 1.41 8.86
N GLY A 15 -2.51 1.57 9.62
CA GLY A 15 -2.68 2.72 10.50
C GLY A 15 -1.53 2.88 11.52
N LEU A 16 -1.10 1.78 12.14
CA LEU A 16 0.07 1.77 13.03
C LEU A 16 1.37 2.11 12.29
N LEU A 17 1.60 1.48 11.13
CA LEU A 17 2.80 1.67 10.32
C LEU A 17 2.99 3.14 9.93
N TYR A 18 1.92 3.82 9.53
CA TYR A 18 1.96 5.24 9.17
C TYR A 18 2.50 6.14 10.29
N VAL A 19 2.06 5.91 11.53
CA VAL A 19 2.51 6.69 12.70
C VAL A 19 3.99 6.39 13.01
N LEU A 20 4.42 5.13 12.86
CA LEU A 20 5.82 4.75 13.02
C LEU A 20 6.71 5.35 11.92
N ASP A 21 6.23 5.32 10.68
CA ASP A 21 6.93 5.86 9.52
C ASP A 21 7.10 7.37 9.64
N GLU A 22 6.07 8.12 10.05
CA GLU A 22 6.18 9.55 10.33
C GLU A 22 7.29 9.86 11.34
N ARG A 23 7.37 9.08 12.43
CA ARG A 23 8.42 9.24 13.44
C ARG A 23 9.81 8.95 12.89
N LEU A 24 9.95 7.91 12.06
CA LEU A 24 11.24 7.55 11.46
C LEU A 24 11.68 8.56 10.40
N LEU A 25 10.74 9.02 9.56
CA LEU A 25 10.98 9.97 8.47
C LEU A 25 11.38 11.36 8.95
N ALA A 26 11.23 11.67 10.25
CA ALA A 26 11.81 12.83 10.89
C ALA A 26 13.35 12.77 11.00
N GLY A 27 13.94 11.56 10.97
CA GLY A 27 15.39 11.34 11.15
C GLY A 27 16.09 10.65 9.97
N ILE A 28 15.35 10.04 9.04
CA ILE A 28 15.92 9.35 7.87
C ILE A 28 15.20 9.72 6.58
N SER A 29 15.88 9.55 5.44
CA SER A 29 15.27 9.79 4.13
C SER A 29 14.25 8.71 3.75
N ILE A 30 13.28 9.07 2.90
CA ILE A 30 12.26 8.15 2.36
C ILE A 30 12.89 6.91 1.70
N TYR A 31 14.03 7.09 1.02
CA TYR A 31 14.73 6.00 0.35
C TYR A 31 15.33 5.02 1.34
N ARG A 32 15.89 5.52 2.46
CA ARG A 32 16.46 4.67 3.51
C ARG A 32 15.36 3.88 4.21
N LEU A 33 14.21 4.50 4.50
CA LEU A 33 13.08 3.80 5.09
C LEU A 33 12.55 2.70 4.16
N TYR A 34 12.33 3.02 2.88
CA TYR A 34 11.90 2.04 1.88
C TYR A 34 12.87 0.86 1.76
N PHE A 35 14.17 1.15 1.77
CA PHE A 35 15.19 0.11 1.73
C PHE A 35 15.13 -0.82 2.94
N LEU A 36 14.94 -0.27 4.15
CA LEU A 36 14.78 -1.08 5.37
C LEU A 36 13.52 -1.94 5.33
N HIS A 37 12.38 -1.39 4.87
CA HIS A 37 11.14 -2.16 4.67
C HIS A 37 11.35 -3.29 3.66
N SER A 38 12.09 -3.03 2.59
CA SER A 38 12.40 -4.04 1.57
C SER A 38 13.27 -5.17 2.13
N ILE A 39 14.30 -4.85 2.93
CA ILE A 39 15.12 -5.87 3.63
C ILE A 39 14.26 -6.71 4.57
N ALA A 40 13.43 -6.06 5.39
CA ALA A 40 12.55 -6.77 6.31
C ALA A 40 11.56 -7.68 5.56
N GLY A 41 10.98 -7.19 4.47
CA GLY A 41 10.10 -7.96 3.60
C GLY A 41 10.79 -9.18 2.99
N VAL A 42 11.99 -9.02 2.45
CA VAL A 42 12.80 -10.13 1.92
C VAL A 42 13.13 -11.15 3.01
N ALA A 43 13.52 -10.69 4.20
CA ALA A 43 13.84 -11.58 5.31
C ALA A 43 12.62 -12.40 5.76
N VAL A 44 11.49 -11.76 6.01
CA VAL A 44 10.26 -12.44 6.46
C VAL A 44 9.71 -13.35 5.37
N ALA A 45 9.56 -12.87 4.14
CA ALA A 45 9.05 -13.68 3.03
C ALA A 45 9.98 -14.86 2.73
N GLY A 46 11.29 -14.63 2.72
CA GLY A 46 12.28 -15.68 2.52
C GLY A 46 12.20 -16.77 3.59
N LEU A 47 12.12 -16.38 4.88
CA LEU A 47 11.96 -17.33 5.99
C LEU A 47 10.66 -18.15 5.87
N VAL A 48 9.55 -17.51 5.50
CA VAL A 48 8.26 -18.18 5.30
C VAL A 48 8.35 -19.20 4.16
N LEU A 49 8.94 -18.82 3.02
CA LEU A 49 9.10 -19.73 1.87
C LEU A 49 9.98 -20.93 2.24
N LEU A 50 11.11 -20.71 2.92
CA LEU A 50 11.97 -21.80 3.40
C LEU A 50 11.24 -22.71 4.40
N ALA A 51 10.43 -22.14 5.30
CA ALA A 51 9.61 -22.91 6.24
C ALA A 51 8.51 -23.72 5.54
N GLN A 52 8.08 -23.31 4.35
CA GLN A 52 7.15 -24.04 3.49
C GLN A 52 7.84 -25.13 2.64
N GLY A 53 9.17 -25.27 2.75
CA GLY A 53 9.96 -26.31 2.07
C GLY A 53 10.58 -25.87 0.75
N GLU A 54 10.50 -24.58 0.38
CA GLU A 54 11.24 -24.06 -0.76
C GLU A 54 12.75 -24.17 -0.54
N SER A 55 13.49 -24.46 -1.61
CA SER A 55 14.95 -24.50 -1.56
C SER A 55 15.54 -23.08 -1.55
N PRO A 56 16.70 -22.83 -0.92
CA PRO A 56 17.37 -21.53 -1.02
C PRO A 56 17.64 -21.09 -2.46
N ALA A 57 17.86 -22.05 -3.36
CA ALA A 57 18.06 -21.78 -4.78
C ALA A 57 16.79 -21.34 -5.51
N SER A 58 15.60 -21.77 -5.08
CA SER A 58 14.33 -21.35 -5.69
C SER A 58 13.95 -19.92 -5.33
N LEU A 59 14.43 -19.38 -4.20
CA LEU A 59 14.19 -17.99 -3.80
C LEU A 59 14.72 -16.95 -4.80
N VAL A 60 15.74 -17.32 -5.58
CA VAL A 60 16.38 -16.45 -6.59
C VAL A 60 16.12 -16.91 -8.02
N ARG A 61 15.42 -18.05 -8.20
CA ARG A 61 15.06 -18.58 -9.51
C ARG A 61 13.62 -18.24 -9.80
N PHE A 62 13.44 -17.24 -10.66
CA PHE A 62 12.12 -16.81 -11.07
C PHE A 62 11.71 -17.50 -12.37
N SER A 63 10.51 -18.09 -12.39
CA SER A 63 9.85 -18.56 -13.60
C SER A 63 8.52 -17.83 -13.72
N PHE A 64 8.28 -17.24 -14.88
CA PHE A 64 7.10 -16.42 -15.13
C PHE A 64 6.29 -16.99 -16.31
N PRO A 65 5.50 -18.05 -16.11
CA PRO A 65 4.68 -18.60 -17.18
C PRO A 65 3.65 -17.55 -17.68
N GLY A 66 3.50 -17.42 -19.00
CA GLY A 66 2.51 -16.55 -19.64
C GLY A 66 2.89 -15.07 -19.67
N ALA A 67 1.96 -14.17 -19.35
CA ALA A 67 2.15 -12.71 -19.34
C ALA A 67 3.15 -12.19 -18.27
N GLY A 68 3.91 -13.09 -17.62
CA GLY A 68 4.36 -12.94 -16.24
C GLY A 68 5.51 -11.96 -16.00
N LEU A 69 6.50 -11.83 -16.88
CA LEU A 69 7.63 -10.92 -16.61
C LEU A 69 7.23 -9.43 -16.73
N PRO A 70 6.57 -8.95 -17.80
CA PRO A 70 6.15 -7.56 -17.89
C PRO A 70 5.21 -7.13 -16.75
N LEU A 71 4.26 -8.00 -16.37
CA LEU A 71 3.35 -7.72 -15.27
C LEU A 71 4.10 -7.63 -13.94
N VAL A 72 5.05 -8.54 -13.69
CA VAL A 72 5.88 -8.50 -12.48
C VAL A 72 6.70 -7.21 -12.44
N LEU A 73 7.37 -6.85 -13.54
CA LEU A 73 8.13 -5.59 -13.62
C LEU A 73 7.23 -4.38 -13.38
N ALA A 74 6.02 -4.37 -13.95
CA ALA A 74 5.05 -3.31 -13.72
C ALA A 74 4.63 -3.24 -12.24
N THR A 75 4.34 -4.36 -11.59
CA THR A 75 4.00 -4.37 -10.16
C THR A 75 5.15 -3.89 -9.28
N MET A 76 6.39 -4.27 -9.60
CA MET A 76 7.58 -3.80 -8.88
C MET A 76 7.80 -2.30 -9.05
N ALA A 77 7.62 -1.77 -10.26
CA ALA A 77 7.72 -0.34 -10.51
C ALA A 77 6.62 0.43 -9.76
N VAL A 78 5.37 -0.04 -9.83
CA VAL A 78 4.22 0.61 -9.18
C VAL A 78 4.38 0.60 -7.66
N VAL A 79 4.80 -0.51 -7.04
CA VAL A 79 4.96 -0.56 -5.57
C VAL A 79 6.07 0.37 -5.09
N VAL A 80 7.20 0.44 -5.81
CA VAL A 80 8.29 1.38 -5.48
C VAL A 80 7.77 2.82 -5.55
N LEU A 81 7.09 3.18 -6.64
CA LEU A 81 6.56 4.53 -6.82
C LEU A 81 5.49 4.87 -5.78
N ALA A 82 4.58 3.93 -5.46
CA ALA A 82 3.56 4.11 -4.45
C ALA A 82 4.18 4.31 -3.05
N CYS A 83 5.15 3.47 -2.66
CA CYS A 83 5.84 3.60 -1.39
C CYS A 83 6.60 4.93 -1.27
N LEU A 84 7.32 5.34 -2.31
CA LEU A 84 8.01 6.63 -2.31
C LEU A 84 7.03 7.82 -2.26
N ALA A 85 5.92 7.73 -2.99
CA ALA A 85 4.88 8.75 -2.96
C ALA A 85 4.24 8.88 -1.57
N ILE A 86 3.92 7.76 -0.92
CA ILE A 86 3.27 7.81 0.40
C ILE A 86 4.23 8.26 1.50
N PHE A 87 5.49 7.81 1.49
CA PHE A 87 6.49 8.33 2.44
C PHE A 87 6.73 9.82 2.25
N SER A 88 6.75 10.30 1.00
CA SER A 88 6.82 11.74 0.72
C SER A 88 5.58 12.48 1.23
N SER A 89 4.40 11.90 1.04
CA SER A 89 3.13 12.44 1.55
C SER A 89 3.14 12.54 3.08
N ILE A 90 3.59 11.49 3.78
CA ILE A 90 3.74 11.48 5.24
C ILE A 90 4.72 12.57 5.70
N GLN A 91 5.87 12.73 5.04
CA GLN A 91 6.83 13.78 5.39
C GLN A 91 6.26 15.20 5.27
N VAL A 92 5.40 15.44 4.29
CA VAL A 92 4.86 16.78 3.99
C VAL A 92 3.58 17.08 4.77
N LEU A 93 2.69 16.09 4.91
CA LEU A 93 1.34 16.27 5.44
C LEU A 93 1.13 15.66 6.83
N GLY A 94 2.07 14.83 7.28
CA GLY A 94 1.93 13.96 8.45
C GLY A 94 1.12 12.69 8.17
N ALA A 95 1.23 11.71 9.08
CA ALA A 95 0.63 10.38 8.91
C ALA A 95 -0.89 10.44 8.72
N SER A 96 -1.57 11.23 9.56
CA SER A 96 -3.03 11.26 9.58
C SER A 96 -3.63 11.76 8.26
N ARG A 97 -3.09 12.84 7.69
CA ARG A 97 -3.61 13.40 6.43
C ARG A 97 -3.22 12.53 5.23
N ALA A 98 -2.00 12.00 5.23
CA ALA A 98 -1.54 11.09 4.19
C ALA A 98 -2.41 9.83 4.10
N ALA A 99 -2.68 9.15 5.23
CA ALA A 99 -3.49 7.94 5.27
C ALA A 99 -4.93 8.15 4.78
N VAL A 100 -5.52 9.28 5.19
CA VAL A 100 -6.90 9.62 4.83
C VAL A 100 -7.05 9.95 3.34
N LEU A 101 -6.05 10.57 2.73
CA LEU A 101 -6.05 10.78 1.28
C LEU A 101 -5.80 9.47 0.54
N GLU A 102 -4.90 8.63 1.04
CA GLU A 102 -4.60 7.32 0.43
C GLU A 102 -5.84 6.43 0.37
N ILE A 103 -6.72 6.45 1.39
CA ILE A 103 -7.90 5.57 1.47
C ILE A 103 -8.90 5.75 0.30
N SER A 104 -8.70 6.75 -0.56
CA SER A 104 -9.40 6.90 -1.85
C SER A 104 -9.01 5.85 -2.89
N TYR A 105 -7.96 5.04 -2.67
CA TYR A 105 -7.48 4.01 -3.60
C TYR A 105 -8.54 2.99 -4.07
N PRO A 106 -9.57 2.57 -3.30
CA PRO A 106 -10.58 1.62 -3.79
C PRO A 106 -11.32 2.10 -5.04
N LEU A 107 -11.47 3.43 -5.22
CA LEU A 107 -12.01 3.98 -6.46
C LEU A 107 -11.06 3.81 -7.64
N PHE A 108 -9.78 4.09 -7.43
CA PHE A 108 -8.75 3.89 -8.45
C PHE A 108 -8.63 2.40 -8.80
N VAL A 109 -8.77 1.50 -7.83
CA VAL A 109 -8.84 0.05 -8.08
C VAL A 109 -10.00 -0.29 -9.02
N ALA A 110 -11.20 0.25 -8.78
CA ALA A 110 -12.35 0.01 -9.66
C ALA A 110 -12.13 0.56 -11.07
N VAL A 111 -11.56 1.76 -11.20
CA VAL A 111 -11.22 2.37 -12.49
C VAL A 111 -10.17 1.54 -13.24
N PHE A 112 -9.09 1.12 -12.59
CA PHE A 112 -8.06 0.30 -13.23
C PHE A 112 -8.55 -1.11 -13.56
N ALA A 113 -9.40 -1.70 -12.72
CA ALA A 113 -10.03 -2.99 -13.02
C ALA A 113 -10.91 -2.91 -14.27
N TRP A 114 -11.66 -1.82 -14.43
CA TRP A 114 -12.40 -1.55 -15.65
C TRP A 114 -11.49 -1.30 -16.86
N LEU A 115 -10.46 -0.46 -16.73
CA LEU A 115 -9.55 -0.13 -17.84
C LEU A 115 -8.77 -1.34 -18.36
N LEU A 116 -8.16 -2.10 -17.44
CA LEU A 116 -7.23 -3.19 -17.77
C LEU A 116 -7.94 -4.51 -18.05
N TYR A 117 -9.01 -4.81 -17.32
CA TYR A 117 -9.69 -6.11 -17.37
C TYR A 117 -11.14 -6.03 -17.83
N ARG A 118 -11.65 -4.84 -18.17
CA ARG A 118 -13.03 -4.61 -18.63
C ARG A 118 -14.09 -5.10 -17.65
N GLN A 119 -13.77 -5.10 -16.36
CA GLN A 119 -14.72 -5.43 -15.31
C GLN A 119 -15.74 -4.29 -15.14
N PRO A 120 -17.05 -4.59 -15.04
CA PRO A 120 -18.06 -3.55 -14.84
C PRO A 120 -17.89 -2.91 -13.46
N ILE A 121 -18.02 -1.58 -13.42
CA ILE A 121 -17.99 -0.84 -12.16
C ILE A 121 -19.39 -0.92 -11.54
N GLU A 122 -19.49 -1.51 -10.35
CA GLU A 122 -20.77 -1.61 -9.65
C GLU A 122 -21.18 -0.28 -9.02
N TRP A 123 -22.47 0.03 -9.07
CA TRP A 123 -23.04 1.25 -8.49
C TRP A 123 -22.67 1.50 -7.01
N PRO A 124 -22.68 0.48 -6.12
CA PRO A 124 -22.28 0.67 -4.73
C PRO A 124 -20.83 1.16 -4.56
N VAL A 125 -19.92 0.76 -5.46
CA VAL A 125 -18.52 1.19 -5.42
C VAL A 125 -18.39 2.67 -5.75
N LEU A 126 -19.16 3.15 -6.73
CA LEU A 126 -19.19 4.57 -7.09
C LEU A 126 -19.75 5.44 -5.95
N VAL A 127 -20.89 5.03 -5.39
CA VAL A 127 -21.54 5.76 -4.28
C VAL A 127 -20.66 5.75 -3.03
N GLY A 128 -20.16 4.58 -2.64
CA GLY A 128 -19.24 4.45 -1.50
C GLY A 128 -17.96 5.25 -1.70
N GLY A 129 -17.42 5.26 -2.92
CA GLY A 129 -16.26 6.05 -3.27
C GLY A 129 -16.47 7.56 -3.16
N ILE A 130 -17.63 8.08 -3.59
CA ILE A 130 -17.97 9.48 -3.37
C ILE A 130 -17.97 9.81 -1.88
N PHE A 131 -18.54 8.93 -1.04
CA PHE A 131 -18.50 9.11 0.40
C PHE A 131 -17.10 9.04 0.99
N ILE A 132 -16.21 8.18 0.45
CA ILE A 132 -14.80 8.16 0.83
C ILE A 132 -14.18 9.53 0.57
N PHE A 133 -14.34 10.10 -0.64
CA PHE A 133 -13.77 11.42 -0.95
C PHE A 133 -14.34 12.53 -0.08
N ILE A 134 -15.64 12.52 0.18
CA ILE A 134 -16.27 13.51 1.08
C ILE A 134 -15.70 13.38 2.49
N GLY A 135 -15.62 12.15 3.03
CA GLY A 135 -15.04 11.88 4.34
C GLY A 135 -13.57 12.31 4.44
N SER A 136 -12.77 11.98 3.42
CA SER A 136 -11.37 12.39 3.34
C SER A 136 -11.22 13.91 3.27
N ALA A 137 -12.05 14.58 2.47
CA ALA A 137 -12.04 16.04 2.37
C ALA A 137 -12.36 16.68 3.73
N ILE A 138 -13.40 16.20 4.43
CA ILE A 138 -13.78 16.70 5.76
C ILE A 138 -12.61 16.57 6.74
N ILE A 139 -11.96 15.41 6.80
CA ILE A 139 -10.85 15.19 7.74
C ILE A 139 -9.64 16.05 7.37
N VAL A 140 -9.33 16.22 6.09
CA VAL A 140 -8.18 17.02 5.66
C VAL A 140 -8.41 18.51 5.92
N THR A 141 -9.62 19.03 5.71
CA THR A 141 -9.92 20.46 5.87
C THR A 141 -10.23 20.87 7.30
N PHE A 142 -10.96 20.03 8.06
CA PHE A 142 -11.43 20.36 9.40
C PHE A 142 -10.74 19.55 10.50
N GLY A 143 -10.09 18.44 10.16
CA GLY A 143 -9.31 17.63 11.08
C GLY A 143 -8.05 18.37 11.50
N HIS A 144 -8.15 19.07 12.63
CA HIS A 144 -7.00 19.60 13.36
C HIS A 144 -6.39 18.47 14.19
N ALA A 145 -5.83 17.46 13.53
CA ALA A 145 -4.99 16.49 14.21
C ALA A 145 -3.63 17.15 14.48
N GLY A 146 -3.54 17.80 15.65
CA GLY A 146 -2.33 18.22 16.35
C GLY A 146 -1.07 18.47 15.52
N ALA A 147 -1.02 19.61 14.81
CA ALA A 147 0.26 20.21 14.47
C ALA A 147 0.71 21.06 15.67
N GLN A 148 1.53 20.48 16.54
CA GLN A 148 2.51 21.19 17.36
C GLN A 148 3.88 20.64 17.00
#